data_AF-N8WRD7-F1
#
_entry.id   AF-N8WRD7-F1
#
_cell.length_a   1.000
_cell.length_b   1.000
_cell.length_c   1.000
_cell.angle_alpha   90.00
_cell.angle_beta   90.00
_cell.angle_gamma   90.00
#
_symmetry.space_group_name_H-M   'P 1'
#
loop_
_entity.id
_entity.type
_entity.pdbx_description
1 polymer ?
#
loop_
_entity_poly.entity_id
_entity_poly.type
_entity_poly.pdbx_seq_one_letter_code
_entity_poly.pdbx_strand_id
1 'polypeptide(L)'
;MLNIGMTELLVFGAIALLILGPDKLPEAIRFIGKWSAKIKRIAGNIQNDLDRELRLSELREQMQSELKRIQELEIKMQAQMDNINVIHQPIIRNPEQHLLNYELTYQLINESVSPVHLPPIQLNKVTKQEKIYADIKVAV
;
A
#
# COMPACT_ATOMS: atom_id res chain seq x y z
N MET A 1 -20.36 15.91 9.64
CA MET A 1 -21.74 15.94 9.11
C MET A 1 -21.65 16.33 7.63
N LEU A 2 -22.07 15.44 6.73
CA LEU A 2 -22.06 15.69 5.29
C LEU A 2 -23.32 16.48 4.91
N ASN A 3 -23.27 17.80 5.03
CA ASN A 3 -24.35 18.68 4.61
C ASN A 3 -24.29 18.89 3.09
N ILE A 4 -24.56 17.82 2.33
CA ILE A 4 -24.65 17.88 0.87
C ILE A 4 -26.10 18.17 0.51
N GLY A 5 -26.39 19.46 0.28
CA GLY A 5 -27.65 19.92 -0.29
C GLY A 5 -27.62 19.91 -1.83
N MET A 6 -28.78 20.18 -2.43
CA MET A 6 -28.87 20.34 -3.88
C MET A 6 -27.98 21.47 -4.40
N THR A 7 -27.85 22.56 -3.63
CA THR A 7 -27.02 23.71 -3.96
C THR A 7 -25.53 23.36 -3.99
N GLU A 8 -25.02 22.69 -2.95
CA GLU A 8 -23.63 22.25 -2.88
C GLU A 8 -23.27 21.29 -4.01
N LEU A 9 -24.19 20.38 -4.38
CA LEU A 9 -24.00 19.45 -5.48
C LEU A 9 -23.92 20.20 -6.83
N LEU A 10 -24.74 21.24 -7.01
CA LEU A 10 -24.70 22.10 -8.20
C LEU A 10 -23.37 22.86 -8.32
N VAL A 11 -22.86 23.40 -7.21
CA VAL A 11 -21.55 24.08 -7.16
C VAL A 11 -20.42 23.10 -7.47
N PHE A 12 -20.43 21.90 -6.88
CA PHE A 12 -19.46 20.85 -7.21
C PHE A 12 -19.55 20.43 -8.67
N GLY A 13 -20.76 20.30 -9.22
CA GLY A 13 -20.99 20.02 -10.63
C GLY A 13 -20.38 21.10 -11.53
N ALA A 14 -20.60 22.38 -11.21
CA ALA A 14 -20.02 23.50 -11.95
C ALA A 14 -18.48 23.48 -11.92
N ILE A 15 -17.88 23.22 -10.77
CA ILE A 15 -16.42 23.10 -10.62
C ILE A 15 -15.89 21.89 -11.41
N ALA A 16 -16.56 20.74 -11.33
CA ALA A 16 -16.19 19.55 -12.08
C ALA A 16 -16.27 19.78 -13.60
N LEU A 17 -17.30 20.49 -14.07
CA LEU A 17 -17.42 20.91 -15.46
C LEU A 17 -16.31 21.88 -15.88
N LEU A 18 -15.88 22.78 -15.01
CA LEU A 18 -14.78 23.72 -15.29
C LEU A 18 -13.44 22.98 -15.42
N ILE A 19 -13.14 22.07 -14.51
CA ILE A 19 -11.86 21.35 -14.43
C ILE A 19 -11.75 20.31 -15.53
N LEU A 20 -12.78 19.48 -15.66
CA LEU A 20 -12.75 18.30 -16.52
C LEU A 20 -13.37 18.57 -17.89
N GLY A 21 -14.30 19.52 -17.96
CA GLY A 21 -15.09 19.81 -19.16
C GLY A 21 -16.44 19.09 -19.18
N PRO A 22 -17.46 19.67 -19.84
CA PRO A 22 -18.80 19.07 -19.98
C PRO A 22 -18.80 17.73 -20.71
N ASP A 23 -17.86 17.52 -21.64
CA ASP A 23 -17.79 16.29 -22.41
C ASP A 23 -17.18 15.12 -21.64
N LYS A 24 -16.37 15.41 -20.61
CA LYS A 24 -15.54 14.43 -19.90
C LYS A 24 -16.14 14.00 -18.56
N LEU A 25 -16.92 14.85 -17.91
CA LEU A 25 -17.69 14.51 -16.70
C LEU A 25 -18.59 13.27 -16.88
N PRO A 26 -19.45 13.18 -17.92
CA PRO A 26 -20.28 11.99 -18.13
C PRO A 26 -19.47 10.73 -18.42
N GLU A 27 -18.31 10.87 -19.08
CA GLU A 27 -17.40 9.75 -19.34
C GLU A 27 -16.75 9.25 -18.04
N ALA A 28 -16.37 10.15 -17.12
CA ALA A 28 -15.84 9.78 -15.80
C ALA A 28 -16.88 9.04 -14.93
N ILE A 29 -18.13 9.49 -14.91
CA ILE A 29 -19.21 8.79 -14.22
C ILE A 29 -19.41 7.38 -14.80
N ARG A 30 -19.39 7.26 -16.13
CA ARG A 30 -19.48 5.96 -16.82
C ARG A 30 -18.31 5.05 -16.46
N PHE A 31 -17.10 5.59 -16.35
CA PHE A 31 -15.92 4.83 -15.96
C PHE A 31 -16.03 4.31 -14.52
N ILE A 32 -16.36 5.19 -13.58
CA ILE A 32 -16.56 4.82 -12.17
C ILE A 32 -17.70 3.81 -12.03
N GLY A 33 -18.80 4.01 -12.75
CA GLY A 33 -19.94 3.08 -12.77
C GLY A 33 -19.56 1.69 -13.27
N LYS A 34 -18.81 1.59 -14.38
CA LYS A 34 -18.31 0.32 -14.91
C LYS A 34 -17.36 -0.37 -13.92
N TRP A 35 -16.46 0.39 -13.30
CA TRP A 35 -15.49 -0.15 -12.35
C TRP A 35 -16.17 -0.64 -11.06
N SER A 36 -17.10 0.14 -10.51
CA SER A 36 -17.92 -0.25 -9.36
C SER A 36 -18.75 -1.50 -9.65
N ALA A 37 -19.38 -1.59 -10.83
CA ALA A 37 -20.12 -2.77 -11.24
C ALA A 37 -19.23 -4.01 -11.35
N LYS A 38 -17.98 -3.85 -11.81
CA LYS A 38 -17.00 -4.94 -11.88
C LYS A 38 -16.62 -5.44 -10.48
N ILE A 39 -16.36 -4.53 -9.54
CA ILE A 39 -16.07 -4.87 -8.14
C ILE A 39 -17.27 -5.59 -7.51
N LYS A 40 -18.48 -5.07 -7.71
CA LYS A 40 -19.71 -5.68 -7.18
C LYS A 40 -19.91 -7.09 -7.71
N ARG A 41 -19.63 -7.34 -8.99
CA ARG A 41 -19.67 -8.69 -9.58
C ARG A 41 -18.63 -9.63 -8.98
N ILE A 42 -17.40 -9.16 -8.80
CA ILE A 42 -16.33 -9.96 -8.18
C ILE A 42 -16.70 -10.32 -6.74
N ALA A 43 -17.17 -9.36 -5.94
CA ALA A 43 -17.63 -9.60 -4.58
C ALA A 43 -18.82 -10.58 -4.52
N GLY A 44 -19.77 -10.46 -5.46
CA GLY A 44 -20.89 -11.39 -5.58
C GLY A 44 -20.48 -12.81 -5.95
N ASN A 45 -19.52 -12.98 -6.87
CA ASN A 45 -18.98 -14.29 -7.23
C ASN A 45 -18.27 -14.93 -6.04
N ILE A 46 -17.47 -14.15 -5.30
CA ILE A 46 -16.79 -14.63 -4.08
C ILE A 46 -17.83 -15.08 -3.04
N GLN A 47 -18.90 -14.32 -2.81
CA GLN A 47 -19.99 -14.74 -1.91
C GLN A 47 -20.68 -16.03 -2.39
N ASN A 48 -21.02 -16.12 -3.68
CA ASN A 48 -21.68 -17.30 -4.24
C ASN A 48 -20.81 -18.55 -4.18
N ASP A 49 -19.49 -18.41 -4.38
CA ASP A 49 -18.52 -19.50 -4.26
C ASP A 49 -18.29 -19.89 -2.78
N LEU A 50 -18.24 -18.90 -1.88
CA LEU A 50 -18.16 -19.09 -0.41
C LEU A 50 -19.42 -19.72 0.21
N ASP A 51 -20.61 -19.44 -0.35
CA ASP A 51 -21.88 -20.03 0.09
C ASP A 51 -22.03 -21.48 -0.44
N ARG A 52 -21.39 -21.79 -1.58
CA ARG A 52 -21.32 -23.14 -2.13
C ARG A 52 -20.30 -24.05 -1.43
N GLU A 53 -19.24 -23.47 -0.87
CA GLU A 53 -18.19 -24.17 -0.11
C GLU A 53 -17.99 -23.49 1.25
N LEU A 54 -18.61 -24.04 2.32
CA LEU A 54 -18.65 -23.59 3.73
C LEU A 54 -17.32 -23.07 4.36
N ARG A 55 -16.78 -21.92 3.93
CA ARG A 55 -15.49 -21.36 4.41
C ARG A 55 -15.57 -19.97 5.05
N LEU A 56 -16.77 -19.42 5.20
CA LEU A 56 -16.97 -18.11 5.86
C LEU A 56 -16.58 -18.11 7.34
N SER A 57 -16.73 -19.24 8.05
CA SER A 57 -16.25 -19.37 9.44
C SER A 57 -14.73 -19.37 9.51
N GLU A 58 -14.05 -20.13 8.64
CA GLU A 58 -12.58 -20.26 8.63
C GLU A 58 -11.88 -18.93 8.31
N LEU A 59 -12.34 -18.20 7.28
CA LEU A 59 -11.75 -16.88 6.95
C LEU A 59 -11.99 -15.85 8.05
N ARG A 60 -13.19 -15.85 8.65
CA ARG A 60 -13.53 -14.94 9.75
C ARG A 60 -12.68 -15.24 10.99
N GLU A 61 -12.47 -16.51 11.27
CA GLU A 61 -11.65 -16.98 12.39
C GLU A 61 -10.17 -16.65 12.17
N GLN A 62 -9.65 -16.85 10.96
CA GLN A 62 -8.29 -16.41 10.59
C GLN A 62 -8.11 -14.90 10.76
N MET A 63 -9.02 -14.10 10.21
CA MET A 63 -8.99 -12.63 10.37
C MET A 63 -9.03 -12.21 11.84
N GLN A 64 -9.92 -12.82 12.64
CA GLN A 64 -10.00 -12.54 14.09
C GLN A 64 -8.73 -12.98 14.83
N SER A 65 -8.11 -14.09 14.43
CA SER A 65 -6.86 -14.57 15.04
C SER A 65 -5.68 -13.65 14.74
N GLU A 66 -5.58 -13.14 13.51
CA GLU A 66 -4.53 -12.19 13.11
C GLU A 66 -4.71 -10.83 13.78
N LEU A 67 -5.95 -10.33 13.89
CA LEU A 67 -6.24 -9.11 14.65
C LEU A 67 -5.87 -9.24 16.14
N LYS A 68 -6.14 -10.40 16.75
CA LYS A 68 -5.72 -10.68 18.14
C LYS A 68 -4.20 -10.72 18.28
N ARG A 69 -3.50 -11.36 17.34
CA ARG A 69 -2.03 -11.35 17.30
C ARG A 69 -1.49 -9.93 17.22
N ILE A 70 -2.02 -9.10 16.31
CA ILE A 70 -1.58 -7.71 16.16
C ILE A 70 -1.78 -6.93 17.47
N GLN A 71 -2.93 -7.05 18.13
CA GLN A 71 -3.16 -6.42 19.44
C GLN A 71 -2.17 -6.93 20.50
N GLU A 72 -1.88 -8.23 20.53
CA GLU A 72 -0.92 -8.79 21.47
C GLU A 72 0.51 -8.30 21.20
N LEU A 73 0.89 -8.16 19.93
CA LEU A 73 2.16 -7.55 19.52
C LEU A 73 2.23 -6.09 19.95
N GLU A 74 1.16 -5.31 19.78
CA GLU A 74 1.07 -3.92 20.22
C GLU A 74 1.28 -3.80 21.73
N ILE A 75 0.57 -4.62 22.52
CA ILE A 75 0.72 -4.65 23.99
C ILE A 75 2.14 -5.03 24.40
N LYS A 76 2.74 -6.05 23.77
CA LYS A 76 4.12 -6.47 24.02
C LYS A 76 5.14 -5.42 23.62
N MET A 77 4.87 -4.68 22.54
CA MET A 77 5.71 -3.58 22.09
C MET A 77 5.61 -2.40 23.06
N GLN A 78 4.41 -2.06 23.53
CA GLN A 78 4.16 -1.02 24.53
C GLN A 78 4.93 -1.33 25.83
N ALA A 79 4.81 -2.55 26.34
CA ALA A 79 5.51 -3.00 27.54
C ALA A 79 7.04 -3.00 27.39
N GLN A 80 7.55 -3.22 26.17
CA GLN A 80 8.98 -3.09 25.88
C GLN A 80 9.42 -1.62 25.83
N MET A 81 8.61 -0.73 25.29
CA MET A 81 8.92 0.71 25.26
C MET A 81 8.91 1.35 26.65
N ASP A 82 8.04 0.89 27.55
CA ASP A 82 8.05 1.34 28.95
C ASP A 82 9.36 0.99 29.68
N ASN A 83 10.02 -0.11 29.31
CA ASN A 83 11.34 -0.48 29.83
C ASN A 83 12.50 0.30 29.18
N ILE A 84 12.33 0.78 27.94
CA ILE A 84 13.34 1.56 27.21
C ILE A 84 13.33 3.04 27.61
N ASN A 85 12.22 3.55 28.17
CA ASN A 85 12.10 4.93 28.64
C ASN A 85 12.91 5.27 29.91
N VAL A 86 13.58 4.31 30.55
CA VAL A 86 14.39 4.54 31.77
C VAL A 86 15.79 5.10 31.47
N ILE A 87 16.26 5.09 30.21
CA ILE A 87 17.63 5.53 29.87
C ILE A 87 17.71 7.05 29.55
N HIS A 88 16.60 7.75 29.37
CA HIS A 88 16.61 9.19 29.08
C HIS A 88 16.20 10.00 30.31
N GLN A 89 17.14 10.25 31.23
CA GLN A 89 17.04 11.38 32.16
C GLN A 89 17.40 12.68 31.42
N PRO A 90 16.48 13.65 31.27
CA PRO A 90 16.87 15.02 30.99
C PRO A 90 17.46 15.63 32.28
N ILE A 91 18.70 16.07 32.22
CA ILE A 91 19.29 16.98 33.21
C ILE A 91 18.41 18.26 33.23
N ILE A 92 17.96 18.61 34.44
CA ILE A 92 16.97 19.64 34.79
C ILE A 92 17.41 21.05 34.35
N ARG A 93 16.52 21.86 33.74
CA ARG A 93 16.11 23.21 34.19
C ARG A 93 15.12 23.89 33.22
N ASN A 94 14.23 24.67 33.82
CA ASN A 94 13.10 25.46 33.29
C ASN A 94 13.47 26.41 32.12
N PRO A 95 12.49 26.98 31.39
CA PRO A 95 12.13 26.69 30.02
C PRO A 95 12.48 27.88 29.09
N GLU A 96 12.17 27.75 27.79
CA GLU A 96 12.28 28.81 26.77
C GLU A 96 13.63 28.94 26.06
N GLN A 97 13.55 28.89 24.73
CA GLN A 97 14.50 29.42 23.73
C GLN A 97 15.57 28.43 23.20
N HIS A 98 15.82 28.55 21.88
CA HIS A 98 16.81 27.82 21.07
C HIS A 98 16.37 26.51 20.37
N LEU A 99 15.21 26.56 19.70
CA LEU A 99 15.04 25.88 18.41
C LEU A 99 15.80 26.66 17.31
N LEU A 100 17.12 26.54 17.26
CA LEU A 100 17.91 26.78 16.05
C LEU A 100 19.32 26.30 16.39
N ASN A 101 19.79 25.25 15.71
CA ASN A 101 21.16 24.72 15.65
C ASN A 101 21.15 23.19 15.82
N TYR A 102 20.74 22.49 14.77
CA TYR A 102 20.99 21.06 14.63
C TYR A 102 22.22 20.89 13.74
N GLU A 103 23.40 20.74 14.33
CA GLU A 103 24.64 20.47 13.60
C GLU A 103 24.81 18.94 13.43
N LEU A 104 24.85 18.48 12.18
CA LEU A 104 25.05 17.07 11.82
C LEU A 104 26.56 16.74 11.82
N THR A 105 27.04 16.04 12.85
CA THR A 105 28.42 15.58 12.95
C THR A 105 28.58 14.20 12.31
N TYR A 106 29.49 14.07 11.33
CA TYR A 106 29.92 12.78 10.78
C TYR A 106 31.12 12.25 11.56
N GLN A 107 31.10 10.97 11.93
CA GLN A 107 32.26 10.28 12.49
C GLN A 107 32.84 9.34 11.43
N LEU A 108 34.12 9.50 11.12
CA LEU A 108 34.81 8.66 10.15
C LEU A 108 35.02 7.26 10.75
N ILE A 109 34.54 6.24 10.05
CA ILE A 109 34.70 4.84 10.46
C ILE A 109 36.08 4.39 9.99
N ASN A 110 37.01 4.22 10.94
CA ASN A 110 38.40 3.83 10.68
C ASN A 110 38.66 2.33 10.83
N GLU A 111 37.62 1.53 11.07
CA GLU A 111 37.74 0.07 11.20
C GLU A 111 37.21 -0.65 9.96
N SER A 112 37.97 -1.66 9.51
CA SER A 112 37.57 -2.49 8.38
C SER A 112 36.42 -3.41 8.79
N VAL A 113 35.25 -3.17 8.19
CA VAL A 113 34.07 -4.02 8.36
C VAL A 113 34.32 -5.39 7.72
N SER A 114 33.95 -6.47 8.41
CA SER A 114 34.08 -7.83 7.90
C SER A 114 33.33 -8.01 6.57
N PRO A 115 33.94 -8.63 5.54
CA PRO A 115 33.29 -8.79 4.25
C PRO A 115 32.05 -9.69 4.36
N VAL A 116 30.91 -9.17 3.92
CA VAL A 116 29.66 -9.91 3.80
C VAL A 116 29.81 -10.94 2.67
N HIS A 117 29.65 -12.23 3.00
CA HIS A 117 29.70 -13.29 2.00
C HIS A 117 28.38 -13.35 1.22
N LEU A 118 28.40 -12.97 -0.06
CA LEU A 118 27.25 -13.17 -0.96
C LEU A 118 27.33 -14.56 -1.61
N PRO A 119 26.23 -15.32 -1.67
CA PRO A 119 26.20 -16.58 -2.41
C PRO A 119 26.34 -16.34 -3.92
N PRO A 120 26.92 -17.29 -4.68
CA PRO A 120 27.11 -17.15 -6.11
C PRO A 120 25.77 -17.07 -6.86
N ILE A 121 25.67 -16.08 -7.76
CA ILE A 121 24.48 -15.88 -8.61
C ILE A 121 24.50 -16.94 -9.71
N GLN A 122 23.57 -17.89 -9.65
CA GLN A 122 23.35 -18.88 -10.71
C GLN A 122 22.57 -18.21 -11.86
N LEU A 123 23.27 -17.68 -12.86
CA LEU A 123 22.61 -17.22 -14.09
C LEU A 123 22.09 -18.43 -14.89
N ASN A 124 20.77 -18.61 -14.87
CA ASN A 124 20.12 -19.57 -15.76
C ASN A 124 20.31 -19.09 -17.22
N LYS A 125 21.06 -19.85 -18.03
CA LYS A 125 21.29 -19.51 -19.44
C LYS A 125 19.97 -19.66 -20.20
N VAL A 126 19.33 -18.53 -20.51
CA VAL A 126 18.20 -18.49 -21.45
C VAL A 126 18.74 -18.86 -22.82
N THR A 127 18.46 -20.08 -23.27
CA THR A 127 18.79 -20.52 -24.64
C THR A 127 17.92 -19.72 -25.61
N LYS A 128 18.56 -18.88 -26.43
CA LYS A 128 17.92 -18.07 -27.46
C LYS A 128 17.40 -19.01 -28.56
N GLN A 129 16.10 -19.27 -28.57
CA GLN A 129 15.41 -19.99 -29.66
C GLN A 129 15.29 -19.03 -30.86
N GLU A 130 16.23 -19.12 -31.78
CA GLU A 130 16.18 -18.43 -33.07
C GLU A 130 15.17 -19.14 -33.97
N LYS A 131 13.91 -18.69 -33.96
CA LYS A 131 12.90 -19.14 -34.92
C LYS A 131 13.25 -18.57 -36.29
N ILE A 132 13.92 -19.37 -37.11
CA ILE A 132 14.06 -19.13 -38.54
C ILE A 132 12.67 -19.33 -39.16
N TYR A 133 12.02 -18.24 -39.56
CA TYR A 133 10.83 -18.31 -40.41
C TYR A 133 11.30 -18.74 -41.79
N ALA A 134 11.02 -19.99 -42.16
CA ALA A 134 11.10 -20.40 -43.54
C ALA A 134 10.06 -19.59 -44.33
N ASP A 135 10.53 -18.87 -45.33
CA ASP A 135 9.73 -18.16 -46.33
C ASP A 135 8.81 -19.16 -47.05
N ILE A 136 7.56 -19.25 -46.60
CA ILE A 136 6.53 -20.00 -47.31
C ILE A 136 5.91 -19.03 -48.31
N LYS A 137 6.33 -19.20 -49.56
CA LYS A 137 5.80 -18.55 -50.75
C LYS A 137 4.27 -18.57 -50.74
N VAL A 138 3.69 -17.39 -50.79
CA VAL A 138 2.28 -17.15 -51.12
C VAL A 138 2.06 -17.61 -52.56
N ALA A 139 1.10 -18.50 -52.76
CA ALA A 139 0.51 -18.76 -54.07
C ALA A 139 -0.92 -18.21 -54.07
N VAL A 140 -1.27 -17.57 -55.19
CA VAL A 140 -2.48 -16.78 -55.53
C VAL A 140 -2.33 -15.29 -55.32
#